data_AF-A0A0Q5N0Q7-F1
#
_entry.id   AF-A0A0Q5N0Q7-F1
#
_cell.length_a   1.000
_cell.length_b   1.000
_cell.length_c   1.000
_cell.angle_alpha   90.00
_cell.angle_beta   90.00
_cell.angle_gamma   90.00
#
_symmetry.space_group_name_H-M   'P 1'
#
loop_
_entity.id
_entity.type
_entity.pdbx_description
1 polymer ?
#
loop_
_entity_poly.entity_id
_entity_poly.type
_entity_poly.pdbx_seq_one_letter_code
_entity_poly.pdbx_strand_id
1 'polypeptide(L)'
;MVGGAIDSSVEGLTGTVQQAVEDAAGEVLGGAGVTTDGTLPESFPADVPLVEGTVRGGGSGPEGSGWVAQVTVAPDAFAAAQQRLEQAGYTASGVDSDADSGFGTFTGSTYRVLLTVSTDTEGVSTATYVVTPV
;
A
#
# COMPACT_ATOMS: atom_id res chain seq x y z
N MET A 1 -25.27 -28.89 16.40
CA MET A 1 -25.28 -28.15 15.12
C MET A 1 -24.06 -27.24 15.18
N VAL A 2 -22.96 -27.65 14.56
CA VAL A 2 -21.70 -26.88 14.52
C VAL A 2 -21.52 -26.47 13.07
N GLY A 3 -21.43 -25.16 12.81
CA GLY A 3 -21.15 -24.63 11.48
C GLY A 3 -21.65 -23.19 11.36
N GLY A 4 -20.74 -22.23 11.37
CA GLY A 4 -21.03 -20.83 11.09
C GLY A 4 -20.43 -19.85 12.09
N ALA A 5 -19.11 -19.71 12.11
CA ALA A 5 -18.44 -18.58 12.79
C ALA A 5 -17.03 -18.26 12.23
N ILE A 6 -16.68 -18.79 11.07
CA ILE A 6 -15.44 -18.43 10.36
C ILE A 6 -15.87 -18.05 8.95
N ASP A 7 -16.03 -16.75 8.71
CA ASP A 7 -16.09 -16.14 7.39
C ASP A 7 -16.04 -14.62 7.62
N SER A 8 -16.83 -14.14 8.59
CA SER A 8 -16.92 -12.73 8.99
C SER A 8 -15.64 -12.14 9.63
N SER A 9 -14.65 -12.97 9.95
CA SER A 9 -13.42 -12.52 10.61
C SER A 9 -12.35 -12.06 9.63
N VAL A 10 -12.32 -12.61 8.41
CA VAL A 10 -11.30 -12.24 7.40
C VAL A 10 -11.69 -10.97 6.64
N GLU A 11 -12.97 -10.80 6.32
CA GLU A 11 -13.52 -9.59 5.67
C GLU A 11 -13.42 -8.34 6.57
N GLY A 12 -13.53 -8.52 7.89
CA GLY A 12 -13.39 -7.42 8.85
C GLY A 12 -11.95 -6.95 9.06
N LEU A 13 -10.97 -7.84 8.92
CA LEU A 13 -9.55 -7.51 9.10
C LEU A 13 -9.02 -6.72 7.91
N THR A 14 -9.31 -7.15 6.68
CA THR A 14 -8.90 -6.41 5.46
C THR A 14 -9.54 -5.03 5.41
N GLY A 15 -10.80 -4.88 5.81
CA GLY A 15 -11.45 -3.57 5.91
C GLY A 15 -10.81 -2.66 6.96
N THR A 16 -10.36 -3.20 8.09
CA THR A 16 -9.72 -2.43 9.17
C THR A 16 -8.31 -1.99 8.80
N VAL A 17 -7.54 -2.87 8.15
CA VAL A 17 -6.17 -2.56 7.70
C VAL A 17 -6.19 -1.54 6.58
N GLN A 18 -7.11 -1.67 5.61
CA GLN A 18 -7.28 -0.68 4.55
C GLN A 18 -7.64 0.69 5.12
N GLN A 19 -8.62 0.76 6.02
CA GLN A 19 -8.97 2.02 6.69
C GLN A 19 -7.79 2.62 7.45
N ALA A 20 -6.98 1.82 8.14
CA ALA A 20 -5.79 2.32 8.84
C ALA A 20 -4.75 2.88 7.86
N VAL A 21 -4.61 2.29 6.67
CA VAL A 21 -3.71 2.76 5.61
C VAL A 21 -4.26 4.02 4.95
N GLU A 22 -5.56 4.09 4.70
CA GLU A 22 -6.24 5.28 4.17
C GLU A 22 -6.19 6.45 5.17
N ASP A 23 -6.34 6.17 6.46
CA ASP A 23 -6.20 7.16 7.54
C ASP A 23 -4.75 7.64 7.64
N ALA A 24 -3.78 6.73 7.66
CA ALA A 24 -2.36 7.07 7.61
C ALA A 24 -2.01 7.87 6.34
N ALA A 25 -2.55 7.48 5.18
CA ALA A 25 -2.42 8.21 3.93
C ALA A 25 -2.99 9.63 4.05
N GLY A 26 -4.22 9.79 4.57
CA GLY A 26 -4.82 11.10 4.78
C GLY A 26 -4.03 11.98 5.74
N GLU A 27 -3.50 11.39 6.80
CA GLU A 27 -2.72 12.07 7.84
C GLU A 27 -1.36 12.53 7.29
N VAL A 28 -0.63 11.66 6.58
CA VAL A 28 0.67 12.03 5.97
C VAL A 28 0.52 13.06 4.88
N LEU A 29 -0.60 13.01 4.14
CA LEU A 29 -0.92 14.00 3.13
C LEU A 29 -1.37 15.34 3.74
N GLY A 30 -1.59 15.42 5.06
CA GLY A 30 -2.07 16.62 5.74
C GLY A 30 -3.44 17.07 5.23
N GLY A 31 -4.27 16.12 4.78
CA GLY A 31 -5.54 16.40 4.11
C GLY A 31 -5.44 16.72 2.60
N ALA A 32 -4.25 16.67 2.00
CA ALA A 32 -4.13 16.67 0.55
C ALA A 32 -4.70 15.37 -0.03
N GLY A 33 -5.46 15.47 -1.12
CA GLY A 33 -6.00 14.30 -1.81
C GLY A 33 -4.93 13.58 -2.64
N VAL A 34 -5.11 12.28 -2.84
CA VAL A 34 -4.38 11.51 -3.85
C VAL A 34 -4.91 11.91 -5.24
N THR A 35 -4.02 12.34 -6.14
CA THR A 35 -4.40 12.58 -7.53
C THR A 35 -4.67 11.25 -8.22
N THR A 36 -5.59 11.25 -9.18
CA THR A 36 -5.88 10.07 -10.02
C THR A 36 -5.57 10.34 -11.50
N ASP A 37 -4.59 11.22 -11.75
CA ASP A 37 -4.19 11.65 -13.10
C ASP A 37 -3.21 10.66 -13.77
N GLY A 38 -2.95 9.52 -13.14
CA GLY A 38 -1.99 8.53 -13.61
C GLY A 38 -0.53 8.90 -13.40
N THR A 39 -0.25 9.96 -12.63
CA THR A 39 1.09 10.45 -12.34
C THR A 39 1.34 10.57 -10.84
N LEU A 40 2.59 10.33 -10.44
CA LEU A 40 3.08 10.50 -9.07
C LEU A 40 3.59 11.93 -8.86
N PRO A 41 3.53 12.43 -7.62
CA PRO A 41 4.13 13.72 -7.29
C PRO A 41 5.65 13.68 -7.52
N GLU A 42 6.21 14.77 -8.03
CA GLU A 42 7.65 14.90 -8.33
C GLU A 42 8.53 14.75 -7.09
N SER A 43 7.97 15.09 -5.92
CA SER A 43 8.60 14.93 -4.62
C SER A 43 8.66 13.47 -4.15
N PHE A 44 8.03 12.52 -4.84
CA PHE A 44 8.03 11.12 -4.45
C PHE A 44 9.46 10.55 -4.48
N PRO A 45 9.91 9.87 -3.40
CA PRO A 45 11.27 9.34 -3.34
C PRO A 45 11.48 8.24 -4.39
N ALA A 46 12.35 8.52 -5.37
CA ALA A 46 12.75 7.55 -6.40
C ALA A 46 13.49 6.32 -5.84
N ASP A 47 13.91 6.39 -4.57
CA ASP A 47 14.53 5.29 -3.83
C ASP A 47 13.53 4.20 -3.42
N VAL A 48 12.23 4.51 -3.45
CA VAL A 48 11.16 3.54 -3.18
C VAL A 48 10.77 2.85 -4.49
N PRO A 49 11.20 1.60 -4.74
CA PRO A 49 10.78 0.89 -5.94
C PRO A 49 9.29 0.56 -5.86
N LEU A 50 8.55 0.95 -6.89
CA LEU A 50 7.18 0.54 -7.07
C LEU A 50 7.13 -0.78 -7.83
N VAL A 51 6.13 -1.59 -7.53
CA VAL A 51 5.84 -2.81 -8.31
C VAL A 51 5.44 -2.45 -9.74
N GLU A 52 5.68 -3.38 -10.66
CA GLU A 52 5.22 -3.25 -12.03
C GLU A 52 3.69 -3.22 -12.09
N GLY A 53 3.17 -2.15 -12.69
CA GLY A 53 1.76 -1.90 -12.80
C GLY A 53 1.48 -0.56 -13.45
N THR A 54 0.20 -0.20 -13.52
CA THR A 54 -0.27 1.08 -14.06
C THR A 54 -0.45 2.04 -12.91
N VAL A 55 0.34 3.11 -12.87
CA VAL A 55 0.16 4.18 -11.87
C VAL A 55 -1.23 4.79 -12.06
N ARG A 56 -2.04 4.74 -11.02
CA ARG A 56 -3.35 5.41 -10.92
C ARG A 56 -3.19 6.86 -10.53
N GLY A 57 -2.22 7.13 -9.66
CA GLY A 57 -1.79 8.46 -9.26
C GLY A 57 -1.22 8.46 -7.84
N GLY A 58 -1.07 9.64 -7.24
CA GLY A 58 -0.40 9.77 -5.94
C GLY A 58 -0.66 11.10 -5.25
N GLY A 59 -0.26 11.17 -3.98
CA GLY A 59 -0.28 12.38 -3.18
C GLY A 59 1.06 12.57 -2.48
N SER A 60 1.40 13.82 -2.17
CA SER A 60 2.51 14.13 -1.27
C SER A 60 2.02 15.08 -0.18
N GLY A 61 2.42 14.81 1.05
CA GLY A 61 2.17 15.67 2.18
C GLY A 61 2.96 16.97 2.14
N PRO A 62 2.57 17.94 2.98
CA PRO A 62 3.30 19.19 3.13
C PRO A 62 4.75 18.91 3.53
N GLU A 63 5.68 19.60 2.88
CA GLU A 63 7.12 19.56 3.20
C GLU A 63 7.77 18.17 3.15
N GLY A 64 7.16 17.20 2.45
CA GLY A 64 7.68 15.83 2.40
C GLY A 64 7.42 15.02 3.67
N SER A 65 6.37 15.37 4.43
CA SER A 65 5.93 14.63 5.62
C SER A 65 5.50 13.19 5.30
N GLY A 66 5.15 12.93 4.04
CA GLY A 66 4.94 11.59 3.50
C GLY A 66 4.39 11.63 2.08
N TRP A 67 4.20 10.46 1.51
CA TRP A 67 3.73 10.28 0.14
C TRP A 67 2.80 9.09 0.04
N VAL A 68 1.91 9.13 -0.93
CA VAL A 68 0.99 8.05 -1.24
C VAL A 68 1.07 7.79 -2.73
N ALA A 69 1.22 6.54 -3.13
CA ALA A 69 1.21 6.10 -4.52
C ALA A 69 0.21 4.98 -4.69
N GLN A 70 -0.70 5.12 -5.65
CA GLN A 70 -1.66 4.09 -6.03
C GLN A 70 -1.29 3.53 -7.41
N VAL A 71 -1.18 2.22 -7.49
CA VAL A 71 -0.79 1.51 -8.71
C VAL A 71 -1.75 0.34 -8.91
N THR A 72 -2.37 0.25 -10.07
CA THR A 72 -3.12 -0.95 -10.47
C THR A 72 -2.14 -2.04 -10.88
N VAL A 73 -2.29 -3.21 -10.28
CA VAL A 73 -1.34 -4.32 -10.37
C VAL A 73 -2.07 -5.61 -10.68
N ALA A 74 -1.31 -6.66 -11.02
CA ALA A 74 -1.88 -7.99 -11.15
C ALA A 74 -2.28 -8.55 -9.77
N PRO A 75 -3.23 -9.50 -9.72
CA PRO A 75 -3.41 -10.33 -8.52
C PRO A 75 -2.08 -10.99 -8.15
N ASP A 76 -1.80 -11.13 -6.85
CA ASP A 76 -0.52 -11.62 -6.29
C ASP A 76 0.71 -10.69 -6.46
N ALA A 77 0.53 -9.47 -6.98
CA ALA A 77 1.66 -8.54 -7.14
C ALA A 77 2.30 -8.09 -5.82
N PHE A 78 1.67 -8.35 -4.67
CA PHE A 78 2.22 -8.06 -3.35
C PHE A 78 3.57 -8.76 -3.11
N ALA A 79 3.69 -10.05 -3.46
CA ALA A 79 4.94 -10.80 -3.28
C ALA A 79 6.07 -10.24 -4.16
N ALA A 80 5.74 -9.81 -5.38
CA ALA A 80 6.69 -9.15 -6.28
C ALA A 80 7.12 -7.78 -5.73
N ALA A 81 6.18 -7.00 -5.21
CA ALA A 81 6.45 -5.70 -4.60
C ALA A 81 7.35 -5.83 -3.37
N GLN A 82 7.05 -6.79 -2.49
CA GLN A 82 7.86 -7.15 -1.34
C GLN A 82 9.31 -7.45 -1.75
N GLN A 83 9.52 -8.36 -2.70
CA GLN A 83 10.87 -8.71 -3.15
C GLN A 83 11.64 -7.52 -3.74
N ARG A 84 10.95 -6.57 -4.39
CA ARG A 84 11.57 -5.35 -4.93
C ARG A 84 12.03 -4.43 -3.81
N LEU A 85 11.18 -4.21 -2.80
CA LEU A 85 11.51 -3.40 -1.62
C LEU A 85 12.66 -4.03 -0.82
N GLU A 86 12.64 -5.35 -0.61
CA GLU A 86 13.71 -6.06 0.09
C GLU A 86 15.04 -5.99 -0.67
N GLN A 87 15.02 -6.08 -2.00
CA GLN A 87 16.22 -5.90 -2.84
C GLN A 87 16.75 -4.46 -2.82
N ALA A 88 15.88 -3.47 -2.59
CA ALA A 88 16.29 -2.10 -2.34
C ALA A 88 16.82 -1.86 -0.91
N GLY A 89 16.79 -2.88 -0.05
CA GLY A 89 17.31 -2.82 1.32
C GLY A 89 16.26 -2.47 2.37
N TYR A 90 14.97 -2.52 2.03
CA TYR A 90 13.89 -2.38 3.02
C TYR A 90 13.70 -3.69 3.77
N THR A 91 13.44 -3.59 5.08
CA THR A 91 13.12 -4.75 5.91
C THR A 91 11.60 -4.87 6.05
N ALA A 92 11.05 -5.98 5.55
CA ALA A 92 9.64 -6.29 5.70
C ALA A 92 9.29 -6.65 7.16
N SER A 93 8.15 -6.21 7.65
CA SER A 93 7.68 -6.41 9.03
C SER A 93 6.17 -6.39 9.08
N GLY A 94 5.58 -7.31 9.85
CA GLY A 94 4.12 -7.45 9.94
C GLY A 94 3.49 -7.66 8.57
N VAL A 95 4.11 -8.49 7.73
CA VAL A 95 3.61 -8.84 6.40
C VAL A 95 2.52 -9.90 6.56
N ASP A 96 1.37 -9.65 5.97
CA ASP A 96 0.25 -10.56 5.91
C ASP A 96 -0.39 -10.47 4.52
N SER A 97 -0.50 -11.58 3.82
CA SER A 97 -1.08 -11.63 2.47
C SER A 97 -1.92 -12.88 2.30
N ASP A 98 -3.07 -12.70 1.67
CA ASP A 98 -4.05 -13.72 1.33
C ASP A 98 -4.34 -13.67 -0.20
N ALA A 99 -5.24 -14.51 -0.68
CA ALA A 99 -5.53 -14.66 -2.12
C ALA A 99 -6.05 -13.37 -2.77
N ASP A 100 -6.76 -12.54 -2.01
CA ASP A 100 -7.45 -11.35 -2.51
C ASP A 100 -6.84 -10.03 -2.02
N SER A 101 -5.99 -10.07 -0.98
CA SER A 101 -5.42 -8.85 -0.35
C SER A 101 -4.06 -9.12 0.27
N GLY A 102 -3.22 -8.10 0.39
CA GLY A 102 -1.97 -8.18 1.11
C GLY A 102 -1.58 -6.87 1.75
N PHE A 103 -0.88 -6.92 2.87
CA PHE A 103 -0.37 -5.77 3.57
C PHE A 103 1.00 -6.07 4.15
N GLY A 104 1.85 -5.06 4.24
CA GLY A 104 3.14 -5.18 4.88
C GLY A 104 3.77 -3.83 5.15
N THR A 105 4.55 -3.76 6.22
CA THR A 105 5.37 -2.59 6.50
C THR A 105 6.80 -2.87 6.08
N PHE A 106 7.39 -1.99 5.29
CA PHE A 106 8.74 -2.09 4.79
C PHE A 106 9.55 -0.92 5.31
N THR A 107 10.49 -1.16 6.22
CA THR A 107 11.29 -0.09 6.82
C THR A 107 12.69 -0.11 6.24
N GLY A 108 13.06 0.97 5.55
CA GLY A 108 14.40 1.21 5.04
C GLY A 108 15.21 2.13 5.95
N SER A 109 16.34 2.62 5.43
CA SER A 109 17.25 3.50 6.17
C SER A 109 16.73 4.93 6.33
N THR A 110 15.96 5.41 5.34
CA THR A 110 15.49 6.81 5.25
C THR A 110 13.97 6.91 5.27
N TYR A 111 13.29 5.87 4.77
CA TYR A 111 11.84 5.85 4.62
C TYR A 111 11.23 4.54 5.12
N ARG A 112 9.99 4.62 5.57
CA ARG A 112 9.08 3.52 5.85
C ARG A 112 7.98 3.52 4.79
N VAL A 113 7.75 2.36 4.20
CA VAL A 113 6.77 2.14 3.15
C VAL A 113 5.73 1.16 3.68
N LEU A 114 4.51 1.62 3.88
CA LEU A 114 3.36 0.77 4.14
C LEU A 114 2.77 0.37 2.79
N LEU A 115 2.85 -0.90 2.44
CA LEU A 115 2.27 -1.42 1.20
C LEU A 115 1.01 -2.18 1.53
N THR A 116 -0.08 -1.86 0.83
CA THR A 116 -1.29 -2.67 0.80
C THR A 116 -1.67 -2.98 -0.63
N VAL A 117 -2.24 -4.14 -0.86
CA VAL A 117 -2.80 -4.58 -2.13
C VAL A 117 -4.18 -5.11 -1.83
N SER A 118 -5.19 -4.63 -2.54
CA SER A 118 -6.55 -5.11 -2.40
C SER A 118 -7.13 -5.35 -3.77
N THR A 119 -7.78 -6.50 -3.95
CA THR A 119 -8.48 -6.85 -5.18
C THR A 119 -9.95 -6.48 -5.03
N ASP A 120 -10.45 -5.63 -5.94
CA ASP A 120 -11.86 -5.28 -5.97
C ASP A 120 -12.71 -6.48 -6.46
N THR A 121 -14.03 -6.42 -6.24
CA THR A 121 -15.02 -7.35 -6.79
C THR A 121 -14.97 -7.50 -8.32
N GLU A 122 -14.45 -6.51 -9.03
CA GLU A 122 -14.17 -6.58 -10.48
C GLU A 122 -12.88 -7.37 -10.83
N GLY A 123 -12.14 -7.87 -9.83
CA GLY A 123 -10.88 -8.59 -10.00
C GLY A 123 -9.67 -7.66 -10.23
N VAL A 124 -9.81 -6.37 -9.94
CA VAL A 124 -8.76 -5.36 -10.14
C VAL A 124 -7.97 -5.18 -8.84
N SER A 125 -6.71 -5.59 -8.83
CA SER A 125 -5.83 -5.39 -7.69
C SER A 125 -5.21 -3.99 -7.71
N THR A 126 -5.35 -3.26 -6.61
CA THR A 126 -4.76 -1.93 -6.43
C THR A 126 -3.77 -1.96 -5.29
N ALA A 127 -2.52 -1.63 -5.59
CA ALA A 127 -1.46 -1.46 -4.64
C ALA A 127 -1.39 0.00 -4.17
N THR A 128 -1.52 0.22 -2.86
CA THR A 128 -1.33 1.53 -2.23
C THR A 128 -0.04 1.51 -1.42
N TYR A 129 0.86 2.45 -1.71
CA TYR A 129 2.13 2.64 -1.04
C TYR A 129 2.05 3.94 -0.24
N VAL A 130 2.15 3.86 1.08
CA VAL A 130 2.25 5.02 1.97
C VAL A 130 3.70 5.13 2.43
N VAL A 131 4.41 6.13 1.95
CA VAL A 131 5.82 6.38 2.27
C VAL A 131 5.91 7.48 3.31
N THR A 132 6.66 7.23 4.37
CA THR A 132 6.91 8.19 5.45
C THR A 132 8.40 8.22 5.76
N PRO A 133 9.00 9.39 6.03
CA PRO A 133 10.36 9.46 6.55
C PRO A 133 10.44 8.84 7.95
N VAL A 134 11.57 8.18 8.28
CA VAL A 134 11.83 7.56 9.60
C VAL A 134 12.76 8.39 10.48
#